data_AF-A0A960K8C8-F1
#
_entry.id   AF-A0A960K8C8-F1
#
_cell.length_a   1.000
_cell.length_b   1.000
_cell.length_c   1.000
_cell.angle_alpha   90.00
_cell.angle_beta   90.00
_cell.angle_gamma   90.00
#
_symmetry.space_group_name_H-M   'P 1'
#
loop_
_entity.id
_entity.type
_entity.pdbx_description
1 polymer ?
#
loop_
_entity_poly.entity_id
_entity_poly.type
_entity_poly.pdbx_seq_one_letter_code
_entity_poly.pdbx_strand_id
1 'polypeptide(L)'
;MSDGFDVSVLEGKDRAELVAIAESLGEKVGARAKKADIVTLILKAVGADGGAPDSAADAAEAPSSEEAAPGDATEAAAADD
;
A
#
# COMPACT_ATOMS: atom_id res chain seq x y z
N MET A 1 18.26 -17.90 16.16
CA MET A 1 18.41 -17.32 14.80
C MET A 1 17.24 -16.37 14.62
N SER A 2 17.44 -15.08 14.87
CA SER A 2 16.45 -14.04 14.54
C SER A 2 16.68 -13.48 13.12
N ASP A 3 17.37 -14.25 12.29
CA ASP A 3 17.82 -13.87 10.95
C ASP A 3 16.63 -13.78 10.00
N GLY A 4 16.25 -12.55 9.66
CA GLY A 4 15.36 -12.32 8.55
C GLY A 4 15.22 -10.83 8.22
N PHE A 5 15.14 -9.98 9.24
CA PHE A 5 14.78 -8.57 9.05
C PHE A 5 15.50 -7.66 10.07
N ASP A 6 16.64 -7.11 9.66
CA ASP A 6 17.37 -6.06 10.39
C ASP A 6 17.00 -4.66 9.90
N VAL A 7 17.01 -3.68 10.83
CA VAL A 7 16.72 -2.27 10.52
C VAL A 7 17.62 -1.76 9.40
N SER A 8 18.94 -1.97 9.51
CA SER A 8 19.92 -1.50 8.51
C SER A 8 19.67 -2.09 7.11
N VAL A 9 19.15 -3.32 7.03
CA VAL A 9 18.81 -3.97 5.76
C VAL A 9 17.55 -3.37 5.15
N LEU A 10 16.54 -3.07 5.96
CA LEU A 10 15.29 -2.45 5.51
C LEU A 10 15.46 -0.97 5.17
N GLU A 11 16.31 -0.24 5.89
CA GLU A 11 16.61 1.16 5.60
C GLU A 11 17.32 1.35 4.26
N GLY A 12 18.10 0.37 3.82
CA GLY A 12 18.74 0.37 2.49
C GLY A 12 17.79 0.10 1.32
N LYS A 13 16.58 -0.42 1.56
CA LYS A 13 15.59 -0.74 0.50
C LYS A 13 14.74 0.46 0.11
N ASP A 14 14.13 0.38 -1.08
CA ASP A 14 13.19 1.39 -1.53
C ASP A 14 11.81 1.24 -0.88
N ARG A 15 11.03 2.33 -0.85
CA ARG A 15 9.69 2.31 -0.28
C ARG A 15 8.80 1.25 -0.93
N ALA A 16 8.85 1.13 -2.25
CA ALA A 16 8.03 0.15 -2.99
C ALA A 16 8.39 -1.29 -2.60
N GLU A 17 9.68 -1.60 -2.45
CA GLU A 17 10.14 -2.92 -2.00
C GLU A 17 9.69 -3.22 -0.56
N LEU A 18 9.75 -2.22 0.32
CA LEU A 18 9.26 -2.36 1.69
C LEU A 18 7.75 -2.64 1.73
N VAL A 19 6.96 -1.97 0.88
CA VAL A 19 5.52 -2.26 0.74
C VAL A 19 5.30 -3.71 0.29
N ALA A 20 6.01 -4.16 -0.74
CA ALA A 20 5.87 -5.52 -1.26
C ALA A 20 6.24 -6.60 -0.21
N ILE A 21 7.25 -6.33 0.62
CA ILE A 21 7.63 -7.20 1.74
C ILE A 21 6.52 -7.24 2.79
N ALA A 22 6.00 -6.09 3.21
CA ALA A 22 4.90 -6.01 4.16
C ALA A 22 3.66 -6.77 3.66
N GLU A 23 3.30 -6.59 2.39
CA GLU A 23 2.19 -7.33 1.75
C GLU A 23 2.44 -8.84 1.69
N SER A 24 3.68 -9.26 1.44
CA SER A 24 4.08 -10.68 1.46
C SER A 24 3.97 -11.29 2.87
N LEU A 25 4.11 -10.48 3.92
CA LEU A 25 3.88 -10.86 5.31
C LEU A 25 2.39 -10.79 5.71
N GLY A 26 1.52 -10.33 4.82
CA GLY A 26 0.08 -10.18 5.06
C GLY A 26 -0.34 -8.84 5.66
N GLU A 27 0.60 -7.90 5.79
CA GLU A 27 0.33 -6.55 6.27
C GLU A 27 -0.13 -5.62 5.15
N LYS A 28 -1.00 -4.65 5.47
CA LYS A 28 -1.48 -3.64 4.52
C LYS A 28 -0.86 -2.30 4.81
N VAL A 29 -0.09 -1.78 3.85
CA VAL A 29 0.53 -0.47 3.96
C VAL A 29 -0.38 0.60 3.36
N GLY A 30 -0.70 1.65 4.13
CA GLY A 30 -1.46 2.80 3.63
C GLY A 30 -0.71 3.57 2.53
N ALA A 31 -1.42 4.05 1.52
CA ALA A 31 -0.82 4.75 0.37
C ALA A 31 0.07 5.94 0.76
N ARG A 32 -0.26 6.62 1.87
CA ARG A 32 0.48 7.78 2.41
C ARG A 32 1.49 7.42 3.53
N ALA A 33 1.68 6.14 3.87
CA ALA A 33 2.60 5.74 4.93
C ALA A 33 4.04 6.15 4.62
N LYS A 34 4.76 6.69 5.60
CA LYS A 34 6.16 7.08 5.43
C LYS A 34 7.04 5.83 5.43
N LYS A 35 8.20 5.90 4.78
CA LYS A 35 9.15 4.78 4.72
C LYS A 35 9.48 4.22 6.12
N ALA A 36 9.76 5.10 7.08
CA ALA A 36 10.07 4.69 8.46
C ALA A 36 8.91 3.94 9.15
N ASP A 37 7.67 4.34 8.89
CA ASP A 37 6.49 3.68 9.44
C ASP A 37 6.35 2.26 8.85
N ILE A 38 6.64 2.10 7.55
CA ILE A 38 6.62 0.80 6.86
C ILE A 38 7.70 -0.13 7.41
N VAL A 39 8.92 0.38 7.64
CA VAL A 39 10.01 -0.40 8.26
C VAL A 39 9.60 -0.89 9.65
N THR A 40 9.02 0.01 10.46
CA THR A 40 8.55 -0.34 11.82
C THR A 40 7.45 -1.40 11.78
N LEU A 41 6.53 -1.30 10.83
CA LEU A 41 5.44 -2.26 10.63
C LEU A 41 5.96 -3.64 10.24
N ILE A 42 6.94 -3.74 9.32
CA ILE A 42 7.58 -5.02 8.95
C ILE A 42 8.28 -5.65 10.17
N LEU A 43 9.08 -4.86 10.90
CA LEU A 43 9.79 -5.35 12.08
C LEU A 43 8.82 -5.84 13.17
N LYS A 44 7.70 -5.13 13.34
CA LYS A 44 6.65 -5.55 14.25
C LYS A 44 6.00 -6.85 13.79
N ALA A 45 5.64 -6.99 12.51
CA ALA A 45 5.02 -8.20 11.97
C ALA A 45 5.91 -9.44 12.15
N VAL A 46 7.21 -9.31 11.84
CA VAL A 46 8.21 -10.38 12.00
C VAL A 46 8.48 -10.69 13.48
N GLY A 47 8.49 -9.69 14.35
CA GLY A 47 8.66 -9.87 15.80
C GLY A 47 7.39 -10.33 16.54
N ALA A 48 6.21 -10.21 15.92
CA ALA A 48 4.90 -10.50 16.50
C ALA A 48 4.44 -11.95 16.28
N ASP A 49 5.23 -12.82 15.65
CA ASP A 49 5.01 -14.28 15.61
C ASP A 49 4.90 -14.93 17.03
N GLY A 50 5.06 -14.15 18.12
CA GLY A 50 4.78 -14.53 19.50
C GLY A 50 3.44 -14.05 20.10
N GLY A 51 2.60 -13.30 19.39
CA GLY A 51 1.33 -12.81 19.96
C GLY A 51 0.49 -12.00 18.98
N ALA A 52 -0.72 -12.47 18.71
CA ALA A 52 -1.71 -11.97 17.75
C ALA A 52 -1.79 -10.43 17.64
N PRO A 53 -1.97 -9.88 16.43
CA PRO A 53 -2.23 -8.45 16.26
C PRO A 53 -3.66 -8.12 16.70
N ASP A 54 -3.80 -7.54 17.88
CA ASP A 54 -5.01 -6.79 18.22
C ASP A 54 -4.94 -5.43 17.52
N SER A 55 -5.81 -5.28 16.52
CA SER A 55 -6.45 -4.06 16.04
C SER A 55 -5.83 -2.74 16.50
N ALA A 56 -5.06 -2.10 15.61
CA ALA A 56 -5.01 -0.65 15.57
C ALA A 56 -5.70 -0.20 14.28
N ALA A 57 -7.02 -0.03 14.39
CA ALA A 57 -7.80 0.78 13.48
C ALA A 57 -7.20 2.18 13.37
N ASP A 58 -7.00 2.68 12.16
CA ASP A 58 -7.67 3.89 11.66
C ASP A 58 -7.01 4.36 10.35
N ALA A 59 -7.75 4.24 9.25
CA ALA A 59 -7.82 5.21 8.15
C ALA A 59 -8.59 4.56 7.00
N ALA A 60 -9.88 4.87 6.96
CA ALA A 60 -10.71 4.68 5.79
C ALA A 60 -10.04 5.33 4.57
N GLU A 61 -9.79 4.56 3.51
CA GLU A 61 -9.70 5.14 2.17
C GLU A 61 -10.53 4.27 1.22
N ALA A 62 -11.56 4.90 0.67
CA ALA A 62 -12.63 4.34 -0.12
C ALA A 62 -12.12 3.63 -1.40
N PRO A 63 -12.89 2.71 -1.99
CA PRO A 63 -12.64 2.28 -3.35
C PRO A 63 -13.04 3.44 -4.28
N SER A 64 -12.12 4.34 -4.60
CA SER A 64 -12.24 5.10 -5.84
C SER A 64 -11.64 4.25 -6.94
N SER A 65 -12.49 3.38 -7.49
CA SER A 65 -12.29 2.83 -8.81
C SER A 65 -12.08 3.99 -9.78
N GLU A 66 -10.87 4.03 -10.31
CA GLU A 66 -10.47 4.76 -11.47
C GLU A 66 -11.26 4.23 -12.67
N GLU A 67 -12.34 4.91 -13.05
CA GLU A 67 -12.88 4.83 -14.41
C GLU A 67 -12.48 6.14 -15.09
N ALA A 68 -11.47 6.01 -15.95
CA ALA A 68 -10.92 7.08 -16.75
C ALA A 68 -11.98 7.67 -17.68
N ALA A 69 -12.20 8.98 -17.60
CA ALA A 69 -12.63 9.78 -18.73
C ALA A 69 -11.39 10.47 -19.32
N PRO A 70 -11.18 10.33 -20.63
CA PRO A 70 -11.41 11.48 -21.52
C PRO A 70 -12.36 11.03 -22.64
N GLY A 71 -13.42 11.78 -22.95
CA GLY A 71 -13.29 13.10 -23.55
C GLY A 71 -13.18 12.95 -25.06
N ASP A 72 -14.28 12.60 -25.73
CA ASP A 72 -14.46 12.91 -27.15
C ASP A 72 -15.85 13.53 -27.33
N ALA A 73 -15.85 14.86 -27.30
CA ALA A 73 -16.95 15.66 -27.80
C ALA A 73 -16.51 16.10 -29.19
N THR A 74 -17.15 15.58 -30.24
CA THR A 74 -17.94 16.34 -31.22
C THR A 74 -18.22 15.48 -32.45
N GLU A 75 -19.48 15.08 -32.65
CA GLU A 75 -20.13 15.38 -33.93
C GLU A 75 -21.64 15.47 -33.71
N ALA A 76 -22.15 16.70 -33.77
CA ALA A 76 -23.56 17.02 -33.79
C ALA A 76 -23.86 17.76 -35.09
N ALA A 77 -24.68 17.15 -35.95
CA ALA A 77 -25.66 17.76 -36.86
C ALA A 77 -26.26 16.61 -37.70
N ALA A 78 -27.54 16.24 -37.54
CA ALA A 78 -28.72 16.86 -38.19
C ALA A 78 -28.60 16.83 -39.73
N ALA A 79 -29.60 16.51 -40.55
CA ALA A 79 -30.95 15.96 -40.50
C ALA A 79 -31.35 15.76 -42.00
N ASP A 80 -32.26 14.83 -42.28
CA ASP A 80 -33.23 14.73 -43.40
C ASP A 80 -33.09 15.66 -44.66
N ASP A 81 -32.91 15.05 -45.85
CA ASP A 81 -33.79 15.12 -47.05
C ASP A 81 -33.43 13.98 -48.04
#